data_AF-A0A349VNI1-F1
#
_entry.id   AF-A0A349VNI1-F1
#
_cell.length_a   1.000
_cell.length_b   1.000
_cell.length_c   1.000
_cell.angle_alpha   90.00
_cell.angle_beta   90.00
_cell.angle_gamma   90.00
#
_symmetry.space_group_name_H-M   'P 1'
#
loop_
_entity.id
_entity.type
_entity.pdbx_description
1 polymer ?
#
loop_
_entity_poly.entity_id
_entity_poly.type
_entity_poly.pdbx_seq_one_letter_code
_entity_poly.pdbx_strand_id
1 'polypeptide(L)' 'MSQTEGQLVVLSGPSGVGKSTLLRRLLTDFSALIPSISATTRPPRTGETPGIDYH' A
#
# COMPACT_ATOMS: atom_id res chain seq x y z
N MET A 1 8.93 28.50 -9.39
CA MET A 1 8.30 27.54 -8.47
C MET A 1 8.86 26.17 -8.78
N SER A 2 9.71 25.61 -7.91
CA SER A 2 10.24 24.26 -8.10
C SER A 2 9.11 23.28 -7.77
N GLN A 3 8.62 22.55 -8.77
CA GLN A 3 7.68 21.46 -8.55
C GLN A 3 8.50 20.28 -8.01
N THR A 4 8.36 19.98 -6.72
CA THR A 4 8.83 18.72 -6.17
C THR A 4 7.89 17.62 -6.64
N GLU A 5 8.32 16.85 -7.63
CA GLU A 5 7.61 15.63 -8.05
C GLU A 5 7.68 14.60 -6.92
N GLY A 6 6.52 14.03 -6.56
CA GLY A 6 6.47 12.92 -5.61
C GLY A 6 7.10 11.66 -6.19
N GLN A 7 7.74 10.84 -5.35
CA GLN A 7 8.33 9.58 -5.79
C GLN A 7 7.33 8.42 -5.66
N LEU A 8 7.05 7.74 -6.76
CA LEU A 8 6.29 6.48 -6.75
C LEU A 8 7.22 5.31 -6.46
N VAL A 9 6.89 4.51 -5.44
CA VAL A 9 7.63 3.29 -5.08
C VAL A 9 6.74 2.08 -5.31
N VAL A 10 7.25 1.09 -6.05
CA VAL A 10 6.54 -0.15 -6.35
C VAL A 10 7.23 -1.32 -5.66
N LEU A 11 6.50 -2.00 -4.77
CA LEU A 11 6.95 -3.23 -4.12
C LEU A 11 6.32 -4.45 -4.80
N SER A 12 7.12 -5.24 -5.52
CA SER A 12 6.65 -6.39 -6.32
C SER A 12 7.29 -7.71 -5.88
N GLY A 13 6.64 -8.84 -6.25
CA GLY A 13 7.07 -10.20 -5.90
C GLY A 13 5.90 -11.18 -5.79
N PRO A 14 6.13 -12.51 -5.88
CA PRO A 14 5.07 -13.51 -5.86
C PRO A 14 4.29 -13.55 -4.52
N SER A 15 3.15 -14.24 -4.49
CA SER A 15 2.41 -14.44 -3.23
C SER A 15 3.28 -15.16 -2.20
N GLY A 16 3.15 -14.80 -0.91
CA GLY A 16 3.91 -15.42 0.19
C GLY A 16 5.30 -14.85 0.49
N VAL A 17 5.89 -14.01 -0.37
CA VAL A 17 7.25 -13.45 -0.14
C VAL A 17 7.35 -12.37 0.95
N GLY A 18 6.24 -12.02 1.61
CA GLY A 18 6.25 -11.05 2.70
C GLY A 18 6.03 -9.57 2.32
N LYS A 19 5.59 -9.26 1.09
CA LYS A 19 5.33 -7.87 0.64
C LYS A 19 4.47 -7.06 1.60
N SER A 20 3.34 -7.61 2.07
CA SER A 20 2.44 -6.92 3.00
C SER A 20 3.07 -6.67 4.37
N THR A 21 4.01 -7.53 4.79
CA THR A 21 4.77 -7.34 6.04
C THR A 21 5.78 -6.20 5.89
N LEU A 22 6.53 -6.20 4.78
CA LEU A 22 7.49 -5.12 4.48
C LEU A 22 6.78 -3.78 4.27
N LEU A 23 5.66 -3.75 3.56
CA LEU A 23 4.85 -2.54 3.36
C LEU A 23 4.41 -1.94 4.70
N ARG A 24 3.86 -2.76 5.61
CA ARG A 24 3.45 -2.31 6.95
C ARG A 24 4.61 -1.73 7.75
N ARG A 25 5.80 -2.35 7.67
CA ARG A 25 7.00 -1.84 8.34
C ARG A 25 7.45 -0.51 7.75
N LEU A 26 7.49 -0.38 6.43
CA LEU A 26 7.88 0.87 5.76
C LEU A 26 6.94 2.03 6.12
N LEU A 27 5.63 1.78 6.13
CA LEU A 27 4.64 2.80 6.53
C LEU A 27 4.75 3.20 8.01
N THR A 28 5.24 2.31 8.87
CA THR A 28 5.50 2.61 10.29
C THR A 28 6.79 3.42 10.47
N ASP A 29 7.85 3.04 9.75
CA ASP A 29 9.19 3.63 9.92
C ASP A 29 9.33 4.98 9.19
N PHE A 30 8.55 5.23 8.13
CA PHE A 30 8.66 6.43 7.29
C PHE A 30 7.31 7.14 7.15
N SER A 31 7.11 8.21 7.93
CA SER A 31 5.88 9.01 7.91
C SER A 31 5.61 9.76 6.61
N ALA A 32 6.61 9.87 5.72
CA ALA A 32 6.46 10.48 4.40
C ALA A 32 5.84 9.52 3.37
N LEU A 33 5.77 8.22 3.66
CA LEU A 33 5.16 7.23 2.77
C LEU A 33 3.65 7.20 2.96
N ILE A 34 2.93 7.23 1.84
CA ILE A 34 1.48 7.11 1.81
C ILE A 34 1.13 5.83 1.03
N PRO A 35 0.29 4.93 1.58
CA PRO A 35 -0.13 3.74 0.87
C PRO A 35 -1.04 4.10 -0.31
N SER A 36 -0.88 3.40 -1.43
CA SER A 36 -1.85 3.43 -2.52
C SER A 36 -2.90 2.34 -2.28
N ILE A 37 -4.16 2.74 -2.19
CA ILE A 37 -5.29 1.83 -1.96
C ILE A 37 -5.93 1.51 -3.31
N SER A 38 -6.03 0.22 -3.62
CA SER A 38 -6.58 -0.26 -4.90
C SER A 38 -8.11 -0.42 -4.83
N ALA A 39 -8.80 -0.17 -5.94
CA ALA A 39 -10.20 -0.53 -6.11
C ALA A 39 -10.33 -2.00 -6.54
N THR A 40 -11.38 -2.70 -6.07
CA THR A 40 -11.63 -4.09 -6.47
C THR A 40 -13.12 -4.39 -6.60
N THR A 41 -13.50 -5.22 -7.57
CA THR A 41 -14.90 -5.66 -7.79
C THR A 41 -15.26 -6.92 -7.02
N ARG A 42 -14.28 -7.61 -6.44
CA ARG A 42 -14.53 -8.77 -5.59
C ARG A 42 -15.13 -8.32 -4.25
N PRO A 43 -15.89 -9.19 -3.56
CA PRO A 43 -16.30 -8.90 -2.20
C PRO A 43 -15.10 -8.82 -1.23
N PRO A 44 -15.24 -8.09 -0.12
CA PRO A 44 -14.23 -8.02 0.93
C PRO A 44 -13.94 -9.40 1.52
N ARG A 45 -12.68 -9.70 1.82
CA ARG A 45 -12.32 -10.91 2.58
C ARG A 45 -12.56 -10.67 4.07
N THR A 46 -12.69 -11.76 4.83
CA THR A 46 -12.71 -11.71 6.29
C THR A 46 -11.50 -10.96 6.82
N GLY A 47 -11.74 -9.84 7.49
CA GLY A 47 -10.70 -8.99 8.09
C GLY A 47 -10.21 -7.82 7.21
N GLU A 48 -10.68 -7.68 5.97
CA GLU A 48 -10.39 -6.48 5.15
C GLU A 48 -11.34 -5.33 5.55
N THR A 49 -10.79 -4.12 5.61
CA THR A 49 -11.49 -2.89 5.96
C THR A 49 -11.61 -1.96 4.74
N PRO A 50 -12.83 -1.53 4.36
CA PRO A 50 -13.01 -0.57 3.26
C PRO A 50 -12.37 0.78 3.59
N GLY A 51 -11.73 1.39 2.60
CA GLY A 51 -10.93 2.62 2.75
C GLY A 51 -9.55 2.40 3.37
N ILE A 52 -9.16 1.16 3.68
CA ILE A 52 -7.82 0.80 4.17
C ILE A 52 -7.21 -0.27 3.26
N ASP A 53 -7.89 -1.41 3.14
CA ASP A 53 -7.40 -2.56 2.36
C ASP A 53 -7.87 -2.51 0.90
N TYR A 54 -8.99 -1.83 0.65
CA TYR A 54 -9.56 -1.62 -0.67
C TYR A 54 -10.46 -0.37 -0.68
N HIS A 55 -10.64 0.22 -1.86
CA HIS A 55 -11.64 1.26 -2.13
C HIS A 55 -12.90 0.68 -2.75
#